data_AF-A0A352VAM5-F1
#
_entry.id   AF-A0A352VAM5-F1
#
_cell.length_a   1.000
_cell.length_b   1.000
_cell.length_c   1.000
_cell.angle_alpha   90.00
_cell.angle_beta   90.00
_cell.angle_gamma   90.00
#
_symmetry.space_group_name_H-M   'P 1'
#
loop_
_entity.id
_entity.type
_entity.pdbx_description
1 polymer ?
#
loop_
_entity_poly.entity_id
_entity_poly.type
_entity_poly.pdbx_seq_one_letter_code
_entity_poly.pdbx_strand_id
1 'polypeptide(L)'
;MKIFRFVFLFVFLIVFSCTNDFDVATYNGGSVSLSDLLKINSILSDTEKENLKTRDDCYKFIRKIALEKIILDEAAKTGLDKEPKIIDKITGIKQSVAFDLLRDKNVISKVKVVASDYEKYSNIYEVYQIVRRTDTLDDNKVAKSSKILTDISSKIHSLDDFKKYAQQYSEDVTSSEGGFLGKIRYGIMDDEIDKVLSLMKPKSLSSIVESYAGIHLLWVESIEKANMTDLLNDRKLYDLIYTNKVASIESEWFEKLLKSPGLVIDYENLNSKEDSAVIVEYKDKKITVNDFSARISDLRQGVFPYPTDSEKKTLLNDLAVKLVIEEKMFDTSFLDSTDFKSKFTIKADYFIINEFVERNKKLKEITQQDINDFYKENQQSLFSFKLENGKTFIQPINEVEKFIRQKLDSVRDKDSRYELYRNLVADYQLTISDDGINLFMKKK
;
A
#
# COMPACT_ATOMS: atom_id res chain seq x y z
N MET A 1 -36.62 -1.29 12.79
CA MET A 1 -37.39 -1.57 11.55
C MET A 1 -36.76 -2.80 10.88
N LYS A 2 -37.56 -3.77 10.45
CA LYS A 2 -37.13 -5.15 10.10
C LYS A 2 -35.96 -5.17 9.11
N ILE A 3 -34.80 -5.67 9.55
CA ILE A 3 -33.61 -5.89 8.72
C ILE A 3 -33.92 -7.07 7.80
N PHE A 4 -34.18 -6.80 6.53
CA PHE A 4 -34.23 -7.83 5.50
C PHE A 4 -32.82 -8.38 5.31
N ARG A 5 -32.51 -9.49 5.99
CA ARG A 5 -31.34 -10.33 5.68
C ARG A 5 -31.60 -11.00 4.33
N PHE A 6 -31.15 -10.38 3.25
CA PHE A 6 -30.95 -11.11 1.99
C PHE A 6 -29.71 -11.98 2.15
N VAL A 7 -29.90 -13.18 2.69
CA VAL A 7 -28.95 -14.29 2.51
C VAL A 7 -29.06 -14.69 1.04
N PHE A 8 -28.21 -14.11 0.19
CA PHE A 8 -27.99 -14.67 -1.14
C PHE A 8 -27.21 -15.97 -0.94
N LEU A 9 -27.96 -17.08 -0.92
CA LEU A 9 -27.43 -18.42 -1.10
C LEU A 9 -26.68 -18.41 -2.43
N PHE A 10 -25.34 -18.36 -2.40
CA PHE A 10 -24.51 -18.64 -3.57
C PHE A 10 -24.71 -20.12 -3.90
N VAL A 11 -25.76 -20.42 -4.67
CA VAL A 11 -25.85 -21.68 -5.38
C VAL A 11 -24.66 -21.66 -6.34
N PHE A 12 -23.68 -22.53 -6.09
CA PHE A 12 -22.68 -22.90 -7.09
C PHE A 12 -23.46 -23.33 -8.33
N LEU A 13 -23.58 -22.43 -9.30
CA LEU A 13 -24.25 -22.69 -10.56
C LEU A 13 -23.29 -23.58 -11.35
N ILE A 14 -23.41 -24.89 -11.14
CA ILE A 14 -22.75 -25.91 -11.97
C ILE A 14 -23.39 -25.78 -13.34
N VAL A 15 -22.80 -24.94 -14.19
CA VAL A 15 -23.12 -24.91 -15.61
C VAL A 15 -22.48 -26.16 -16.21
N PHE A 16 -23.25 -27.25 -16.26
CA PHE A 16 -22.94 -28.41 -17.10
C PHE A 16 -23.07 -27.99 -18.57
N SER A 17 -22.04 -27.34 -19.09
CA SER A 17 -21.77 -27.35 -20.52
C SER A 17 -20.97 -28.61 -20.80
N CYS A 18 -21.64 -29.65 -21.31
CA CYS A 18 -20.98 -30.85 -21.83
C CYS A 18 -20.22 -30.51 -23.12
N THR A 19 -19.09 -29.83 -22.97
CA THR A 19 -17.93 -30.06 -23.83
C THR A 19 -17.10 -31.13 -23.12
N ASN A 20 -16.66 -32.19 -23.83
CA ASN A 20 -15.73 -33.17 -23.26
C ASN A 20 -14.38 -32.47 -23.01
N ASP A 21 -14.27 -31.77 -21.89
CA ASP A 21 -13.04 -31.17 -21.42
C ASP A 21 -12.16 -32.26 -20.80
N PHE A 22 -10.86 -32.18 -21.02
CA PHE A 22 -9.93 -33.22 -20.59
C PHE A 22 -9.56 -33.02 -19.13
N ASP A 23 -9.84 -34.00 -18.26
CA ASP A 23 -9.39 -33.98 -16.88
C ASP A 23 -7.87 -34.21 -16.79
N VAL A 24 -7.13 -33.14 -16.50
CA VAL A 24 -5.66 -33.18 -16.40
C VAL A 24 -5.22 -33.74 -15.05
N ALA A 25 -5.97 -33.48 -13.99
CA ALA A 25 -5.78 -34.08 -12.68
C ALA A 25 -7.10 -34.55 -12.09
N THR A 26 -7.09 -35.66 -11.35
CA THR A 26 -8.28 -36.24 -10.72
C THR A 26 -7.98 -36.63 -9.28
N TYR A 27 -8.99 -36.53 -8.42
CA TYR A 27 -8.90 -36.89 -7.02
C TYR A 27 -10.28 -37.31 -6.50
N ASN A 28 -10.33 -37.93 -5.33
CA ASN A 28 -11.58 -38.39 -4.71
C ASN A 28 -12.48 -37.21 -4.37
N GLY A 29 -13.45 -36.91 -5.23
CA GLY A 29 -14.41 -35.81 -5.06
C GLY A 29 -14.34 -34.73 -6.14
N GLY A 30 -13.38 -34.79 -7.07
CA GLY A 30 -13.30 -33.81 -8.15
C GLY A 30 -12.17 -34.03 -9.16
N SER A 31 -12.07 -33.11 -10.10
CA SER A 31 -11.02 -33.07 -11.11
C SER A 31 -10.59 -31.63 -11.40
N VAL A 32 -9.43 -31.47 -12.03
CA VAL A 32 -8.98 -30.22 -12.64
C VAL A 32 -8.94 -30.43 -14.14
N SER A 33 -9.77 -29.69 -14.86
CA SER A 33 -9.87 -29.78 -16.31
C SER A 33 -8.79 -28.96 -17.02
N LEU A 34 -8.58 -29.25 -18.30
CA LEU A 34 -7.66 -28.48 -19.14
C LEU A 34 -8.15 -27.03 -19.29
N SER A 35 -9.46 -26.79 -19.43
CA SER A 35 -9.96 -25.41 -19.52
C SER A 35 -9.72 -24.64 -18.23
N ASP A 36 -9.83 -25.27 -17.06
CA ASP A 36 -9.53 -24.63 -15.77
C ASP A 36 -8.05 -24.18 -15.74
N LEU A 37 -7.14 -25.06 -16.13
CA LEU A 37 -5.71 -24.75 -16.18
C LEU A 37 -5.39 -23.63 -17.16
N LEU A 38 -6.01 -23.62 -18.35
CA LEU A 38 -5.79 -22.57 -19.34
C LEU A 38 -6.34 -21.21 -18.88
N LYS A 39 -7.50 -21.21 -18.21
CA LYS A 39 -8.05 -19.99 -17.57
C LYS A 39 -7.08 -19.44 -16.52
N ILE A 40 -6.59 -20.29 -15.62
CA ILE A 40 -5.61 -19.87 -14.60
C ILE A 40 -4.31 -19.42 -15.26
N ASN A 41 -3.81 -20.11 -16.29
CA ASN A 41 -2.61 -19.70 -17.01
C ASN A 41 -2.75 -18.33 -17.66
N SER A 42 -3.93 -18.01 -18.21
CA SER A 42 -4.17 -16.73 -18.91
C SER A 42 -3.98 -15.51 -18.00
N ILE A 43 -4.29 -15.65 -16.71
CA ILE A 43 -4.24 -14.58 -15.71
C ILE A 43 -2.89 -14.50 -14.96
N LEU A 44 -1.97 -15.45 -15.19
CA LEU A 44 -0.63 -15.40 -14.60
C LEU A 44 0.16 -14.19 -15.14
N SER A 45 1.00 -13.62 -14.28
CA SER A 45 1.99 -12.61 -14.67
C SER A 45 3.02 -13.18 -15.65
N ASP A 46 3.71 -12.30 -16.37
CA ASP A 46 4.73 -12.71 -17.34
C ASP A 46 5.85 -13.51 -16.65
N THR A 47 6.29 -13.10 -15.47
CA THR A 47 7.26 -13.84 -14.65
C THR A 47 6.77 -15.24 -14.25
N GLU A 48 5.50 -15.38 -13.88
CA GLU A 48 4.93 -16.69 -13.54
C GLU A 48 4.84 -17.60 -14.77
N LYS A 49 4.45 -17.05 -15.93
CA LYS A 49 4.44 -17.79 -17.21
C LYS A 49 5.84 -18.23 -17.61
N GLU A 50 6.85 -17.38 -17.41
CA GLU A 50 8.26 -17.73 -17.67
C GLU A 50 8.79 -18.87 -16.80
N ASN A 51 8.20 -19.07 -15.62
CA ASN A 51 8.54 -20.18 -14.73
C ASN A 51 7.86 -21.50 -15.12
N LEU A 52 6.93 -21.50 -16.07
CA LEU A 52 6.25 -22.69 -16.58
C LEU A 52 6.85 -23.10 -17.92
N LYS A 53 8.12 -23.53 -17.97
CA LYS A 53 8.77 -23.92 -19.24
C LYS A 53 8.87 -25.41 -19.41
N THR A 54 9.33 -26.11 -18.39
CA THR A 54 9.61 -27.54 -18.45
C THR A 54 8.36 -28.37 -18.13
N ARG A 55 8.45 -29.66 -18.43
CA ARG A 55 7.43 -30.63 -18.03
C ARG A 55 7.28 -30.72 -16.51
N ASP A 56 8.38 -30.66 -15.77
CA ASP A 56 8.38 -30.67 -14.31
C ASP A 56 7.71 -29.41 -13.74
N ASP A 57 7.95 -28.24 -14.33
CA ASP A 57 7.27 -27.00 -13.93
C ASP A 57 5.75 -27.10 -14.14
N CYS A 58 5.31 -27.63 -15.28
CA CYS A 58 3.89 -27.86 -15.54
C CYS A 58 3.29 -28.89 -14.58
N TYR A 59 4.00 -29.98 -14.28
CA TYR A 59 3.56 -30.96 -13.28
C TYR A 59 3.37 -30.29 -11.91
N LYS A 60 4.35 -29.52 -11.44
CA LYS A 60 4.28 -28.80 -10.16
C LYS A 60 3.14 -27.80 -10.13
N PHE A 61 2.92 -27.07 -11.23
CA PHE A 61 1.80 -26.15 -11.36
C PHE A 61 0.45 -26.85 -11.30
N ILE A 62 0.25 -27.90 -12.10
CA ILE A 62 -0.99 -28.68 -12.10
C ILE A 62 -1.25 -29.29 -10.72
N ARG A 63 -0.21 -29.86 -10.10
CA ARG A 63 -0.27 -30.43 -8.75
C ARG A 63 -0.66 -29.37 -7.72
N LYS A 64 -0.10 -28.15 -7.82
CA LYS A 64 -0.47 -27.02 -6.96
C LYS A 64 -1.95 -26.69 -7.11
N ILE A 65 -2.44 -26.50 -8.33
CA ILE A 65 -3.86 -26.16 -8.58
C ILE A 65 -4.79 -27.25 -8.07
N ALA A 66 -4.47 -28.52 -8.31
CA ALA A 66 -5.28 -29.63 -7.83
C ALA A 66 -5.31 -29.72 -6.30
N LEU A 67 -4.17 -29.48 -5.65
CA LEU A 67 -4.08 -29.42 -4.19
C LEU A 67 -4.88 -28.24 -3.61
N GLU A 68 -4.80 -27.06 -4.22
CA GLU A 68 -5.61 -25.90 -3.83
C GLU A 68 -7.11 -26.22 -3.93
N LYS A 69 -7.53 -26.92 -4.98
CA LYS A 69 -8.92 -27.38 -5.13
C LYS A 69 -9.34 -28.39 -4.05
N ILE A 70 -8.48 -29.36 -3.73
CA ILE A 70 -8.72 -30.30 -2.61
C ILE A 70 -8.88 -29.55 -1.28
N ILE A 71 -8.04 -28.54 -1.03
CA ILE A 71 -8.12 -27.72 0.20
C ILE A 71 -9.44 -26.94 0.25
N LEU A 72 -9.87 -26.34 -0.86
CA LEU A 72 -11.15 -25.64 -0.93
C LEU A 72 -12.33 -26.60 -0.69
N ASP A 73 -12.29 -27.79 -1.26
CA ASP A 73 -13.31 -28.82 -1.04
C ASP A 73 -13.36 -29.25 0.43
N GLU A 74 -12.21 -29.42 1.10
CA GLU A 74 -12.13 -29.69 2.54
C GLU A 74 -12.63 -28.54 3.41
N ALA A 75 -12.25 -27.30 3.06
CA ALA A 75 -12.75 -26.11 3.74
C ALA A 75 -14.28 -26.03 3.67
N ALA A 76 -14.87 -26.33 2.51
CA ALA A 76 -16.32 -26.37 2.33
C ALA A 76 -16.99 -27.51 3.11
N LYS A 77 -16.37 -28.70 3.13
CA LYS A 77 -16.85 -29.87 3.90
C LYS A 77 -16.87 -29.61 5.40
N THR A 78 -15.83 -28.96 5.91
CA THR A 78 -15.71 -28.58 7.34
C THR A 78 -16.57 -27.37 7.71
N GLY A 79 -17.13 -26.66 6.72
CA GLY A 79 -17.96 -25.47 6.92
C GLY A 79 -17.14 -24.24 7.31
N LEU A 80 -15.83 -24.23 7.05
CA LEU A 80 -14.93 -23.10 7.32
C LEU A 80 -15.42 -21.83 6.62
N ASP A 81 -15.87 -21.96 5.38
CA ASP A 81 -16.41 -20.89 4.53
C ASP A 81 -17.73 -20.30 5.05
N LYS A 82 -18.39 -20.97 6.01
CA LYS A 82 -19.66 -20.56 6.61
C LYS A 82 -19.50 -19.91 7.99
N GLU A 83 -18.30 -19.92 8.55
CA GLU A 83 -18.03 -19.28 9.84
C GLU A 83 -18.22 -17.75 9.74
N PRO A 84 -18.92 -17.09 10.69
CA PRO A 84 -19.16 -15.64 10.62
C PRO A 84 -17.88 -14.81 10.43
N LYS A 85 -16.80 -15.14 11.14
CA LYS A 85 -15.52 -14.44 11.01
C LYS A 85 -14.89 -14.59 9.62
N ILE A 86 -15.08 -15.74 8.98
CA ILE A 86 -14.56 -16.02 7.63
C ILE A 86 -15.41 -15.29 6.60
N ILE A 87 -16.73 -15.31 6.74
CA ILE A 87 -17.67 -14.53 5.92
C ILE A 87 -17.35 -13.03 5.98
N ASP A 88 -17.07 -12.49 7.16
CA ASP A 88 -16.71 -11.07 7.34
C ASP A 88 -15.41 -10.75 6.59
N LYS A 89 -14.40 -11.63 6.66
CA LYS A 89 -13.13 -11.46 5.93
C LYS A 89 -13.33 -11.53 4.42
N ILE A 90 -14.11 -12.49 3.93
CA ILE A 90 -14.46 -12.61 2.50
C ILE A 90 -15.24 -11.37 2.02
N THR A 91 -16.13 -10.83 2.85
CA THR A 91 -16.85 -9.58 2.56
C THR A 91 -15.90 -8.39 2.45
N GLY A 92 -14.90 -8.29 3.33
CA GLY A 92 -13.84 -7.29 3.22
C GLY A 92 -12.99 -7.44 1.96
N ILE A 93 -12.66 -8.68 1.55
CA ILE A 93 -11.97 -8.96 0.28
C ILE A 93 -12.84 -8.50 -0.90
N LYS A 94 -14.14 -8.79 -0.87
CA LYS A 94 -15.11 -8.35 -1.89
C LYS A 94 -15.10 -6.83 -2.05
N GLN A 95 -15.15 -6.11 -0.92
CA GLN A 95 -15.09 -4.64 -0.88
C GLN A 95 -13.77 -4.11 -1.45
N SER A 96 -12.65 -4.68 -1.03
CA SER A 96 -11.33 -4.28 -1.53
C SER A 96 -11.20 -4.48 -3.04
N VAL A 97 -11.60 -5.64 -3.57
CA VAL A 97 -11.54 -5.91 -5.02
C VAL A 97 -12.44 -4.95 -5.79
N ALA A 98 -13.65 -4.69 -5.30
CA ALA A 98 -14.56 -3.74 -5.93
C ALA A 98 -13.97 -2.32 -5.97
N PHE A 99 -13.38 -1.88 -4.85
CA PHE A 99 -12.72 -0.57 -4.76
C PHE A 99 -11.51 -0.50 -5.70
N ASP A 100 -10.62 -1.49 -5.67
CA ASP A 100 -9.40 -1.53 -6.49
C ASP A 100 -9.74 -1.39 -7.97
N LEU A 101 -10.77 -2.11 -8.44
CA LEU A 101 -11.22 -2.06 -9.84
C LEU A 101 -11.89 -0.74 -10.20
N LEU A 102 -12.70 -0.19 -9.31
CA LEU A 102 -13.32 1.12 -9.53
C LEU A 102 -12.25 2.22 -9.59
N ARG A 103 -11.27 2.17 -8.69
CA ARG A 103 -10.13 3.07 -8.66
C ARG A 103 -9.25 2.91 -9.89
N ASP A 104 -9.00 1.68 -10.32
CA ASP A 104 -8.22 1.42 -11.53
C ASP A 104 -8.84 2.07 -12.77
N LYS A 105 -10.14 1.83 -12.97
CA LYS A 105 -10.93 2.41 -14.07
C LYS A 105 -10.98 3.94 -14.02
N ASN A 106 -11.06 4.53 -12.84
CA ASN A 106 -11.29 5.97 -12.71
C ASN A 106 -10.00 6.80 -12.54
N VAL A 107 -8.92 6.18 -12.05
CA VAL A 107 -7.67 6.84 -11.68
C VAL A 107 -6.49 6.17 -12.40
N ILE A 108 -6.12 4.95 -12.02
CA ILE A 108 -4.82 4.34 -12.40
C ILE A 108 -4.68 4.21 -13.91
N SER A 109 -5.68 3.66 -14.59
CA SER A 109 -5.66 3.48 -16.05
C SER A 109 -5.60 4.79 -16.86
N LYS A 110 -5.85 5.94 -16.22
CA LYS A 110 -5.77 7.27 -16.84
C LYS A 110 -4.44 7.96 -16.62
N VAL A 111 -3.60 7.45 -15.71
CA VAL A 111 -2.29 8.05 -15.42
C VAL A 111 -1.35 7.79 -16.59
N LYS A 112 -0.78 8.87 -17.12
CA LYS A 112 0.29 8.82 -18.13
C LYS A 112 1.39 9.77 -17.73
N VAL A 113 2.59 9.26 -17.54
CA VAL A 113 3.80 10.07 -17.33
C VAL A 113 4.44 10.30 -18.69
N VAL A 114 4.68 11.56 -19.03
CA VAL A 114 5.21 12.04 -20.31
C VAL A 114 6.40 12.97 -20.08
N ALA A 115 7.24 13.18 -21.10
CA ALA A 115 8.45 13.99 -20.97
C ALA A 115 8.19 15.42 -20.45
N SER A 116 7.06 16.05 -20.82
CA SER A 116 6.70 17.38 -20.33
C SER A 116 6.48 17.44 -18.82
N ASP A 117 6.15 16.32 -18.17
CA ASP A 117 5.99 16.28 -16.71
C ASP A 117 7.33 16.48 -15.98
N TYR A 118 8.45 16.18 -16.65
CA TYR A 118 9.79 16.35 -16.13
C TYR A 118 10.32 17.78 -16.28
N GLU A 119 9.72 18.59 -17.15
CA GLU A 119 10.20 19.95 -17.44
C GLU A 119 10.22 20.83 -16.19
N LYS A 120 9.21 20.66 -15.32
CA LYS A 120 9.16 21.29 -13.99
C LYS A 120 10.49 21.03 -13.26
N TYR A 121 10.91 19.78 -13.21
CA TYR A 121 12.05 19.29 -12.41
C TYR A 121 13.44 19.56 -13.04
N SER A 122 13.51 20.37 -14.09
CA SER A 122 14.74 20.63 -14.84
C SER A 122 15.70 21.58 -14.12
N ASN A 123 15.22 22.50 -13.30
CA ASN A 123 16.08 23.43 -12.57
C ASN A 123 16.63 22.78 -11.29
N ILE A 124 17.95 22.90 -11.10
CA ILE A 124 18.68 22.52 -9.90
C ILE A 124 19.26 23.80 -9.31
N TYR A 125 18.85 24.15 -8.09
CA TYR A 125 19.30 25.32 -7.35
C TYR A 125 20.37 24.91 -6.35
N GLU A 126 21.48 25.63 -6.32
CA GLU A 126 22.38 25.59 -5.17
C GLU A 126 21.88 26.59 -4.13
N VAL A 127 21.34 26.07 -3.01
CA VAL A 127 20.58 26.88 -2.04
C VAL A 127 21.28 26.92 -0.70
N TYR A 128 21.19 28.07 -0.04
CA TYR A 128 21.50 28.26 1.37
C TYR A 128 20.26 28.80 2.09
N GLN A 129 20.08 28.46 3.36
CA GLN A 129 18.93 28.87 4.17
C GLN A 129 19.33 29.45 5.54
N ILE A 130 18.52 30.41 6.00
CA ILE A 130 18.44 30.82 7.40
C ILE A 130 17.02 30.50 7.86
N VAL A 131 16.89 29.68 8.91
CA VAL A 131 15.57 29.28 9.43
C VAL A 131 15.41 29.78 10.85
N ARG A 132 14.23 30.31 11.16
CA ARG A 132 13.80 30.63 12.52
C ARG A 132 12.57 29.79 12.82
N ARG A 133 12.68 28.83 13.75
CA ARG A 133 11.61 27.88 14.05
C ARG A 133 10.45 28.57 14.76
N THR A 134 9.23 28.19 14.38
CA THR A 134 7.97 28.66 14.95
C THR A 134 7.21 27.55 15.65
N ASP A 135 7.93 26.51 16.09
CA ASP A 135 7.46 25.31 16.77
C ASP A 135 6.73 25.54 18.10
N THR A 136 6.71 26.78 18.59
CA THR A 136 5.89 27.21 19.72
C THR A 136 4.72 28.04 19.20
N LEU A 137 3.48 27.71 19.60
CA LEU A 137 2.24 28.48 19.38
C LEU A 137 2.27 29.85 20.12
N ASP A 138 3.35 30.60 19.97
CA ASP A 138 3.57 31.93 20.53
C ASP A 138 3.71 32.92 19.37
N ASP A 139 2.61 33.63 19.07
CA ASP A 139 2.55 34.64 18.01
C ASP A 139 3.64 35.72 18.19
N ASN A 140 4.09 35.97 19.42
CA ASN A 140 5.18 36.91 19.69
C ASN A 140 6.53 36.39 19.16
N LYS A 141 6.74 35.08 19.15
CA LYS A 141 7.96 34.46 18.60
C LYS A 141 7.96 34.52 17.07
N VAL A 142 6.82 34.30 16.42
CA VAL A 142 6.68 34.44 14.96
C VAL A 142 6.98 35.88 14.52
N ALA A 143 6.33 36.86 15.14
CA ALA A 143 6.55 38.28 14.84
C ALA A 143 8.01 38.71 15.09
N LYS A 144 8.62 38.24 16.18
CA LYS A 144 10.02 38.51 16.50
C LYS A 144 10.97 37.87 15.48
N SER A 145 10.75 36.62 15.11
CA SER A 145 11.56 35.92 14.11
C SER A 145 11.46 36.57 12.72
N SER A 146 10.26 36.96 12.31
CA SER A 146 10.04 37.70 11.06
C SER A 146 10.76 39.05 11.06
N LYS A 147 10.71 39.79 12.18
CA LYS A 147 11.46 41.04 12.34
C LYS A 147 12.97 40.82 12.24
N ILE A 148 13.52 39.79 12.90
CA ILE A 148 14.95 39.46 12.81
C ILE A 148 15.36 39.18 11.37
N LEU A 149 14.61 38.35 10.65
CA LEU A 149 14.90 38.03 9.25
C LEU A 149 14.79 39.25 8.34
N THR A 150 13.84 40.15 8.62
CA THR A 150 13.70 41.42 7.90
C THR A 150 14.91 42.33 8.13
N ASP A 151 15.38 42.43 9.38
CA ASP A 151 16.51 43.29 9.73
C ASP A 151 17.82 42.79 9.11
N ILE A 152 18.05 41.47 9.06
CA ILE A 152 19.27 40.91 8.45
C ILE A 152 19.20 40.88 6.92
N SER A 153 18.01 40.74 6.29
CA SER A 153 17.91 40.69 4.83
C SER A 153 18.44 41.95 4.16
N SER A 154 18.23 43.12 4.80
CA SER A 154 18.76 44.41 4.34
C SER A 154 20.29 44.52 4.38
N LYS A 155 20.96 43.62 5.12
CA LYS A 155 22.42 43.62 5.34
C LYS A 155 23.15 42.54 4.54
N ILE A 156 22.40 41.67 3.85
CA ILE A 156 22.97 40.58 3.05
C ILE A 156 23.09 41.07 1.61
N HIS A 157 24.33 41.22 1.14
CA HIS A 157 24.62 41.63 -0.24
C HIS A 157 25.42 40.57 -1.01
N SER A 158 25.93 39.56 -0.31
CA SER A 158 26.75 38.48 -0.86
C SER A 158 26.47 37.15 -0.13
N LEU A 159 26.91 36.05 -0.73
CA LEU A 159 26.87 34.73 -0.08
C LEU A 159 27.68 34.71 1.22
N ASP A 160 28.81 35.43 1.29
CA ASP A 160 29.64 35.48 2.50
C ASP A 160 28.92 36.19 3.65
N ASP A 161 28.13 37.24 3.36
CA ASP A 161 27.27 37.87 4.37
C ASP A 161 26.18 36.90 4.81
N PHE A 162 25.53 36.23 3.86
CA PHE A 162 24.50 35.23 4.15
C PHE A 162 25.03 34.14 5.10
N LYS A 163 26.19 33.55 4.80
CA LYS A 163 26.81 32.50 5.61
C LYS A 163 27.11 32.94 7.04
N LYS A 164 27.59 34.18 7.22
CA LYS A 164 27.81 34.76 8.56
C LYS A 164 26.50 34.90 9.34
N TYR A 165 25.47 35.44 8.70
CA TYR A 165 24.16 35.58 9.33
C TYR A 165 23.48 34.23 9.60
N ALA A 166 23.68 33.24 8.73
CA ALA A 166 23.22 31.88 8.93
C ALA A 166 23.85 31.24 10.17
N GLN A 167 25.18 31.35 10.33
CA GLN A 167 25.89 30.86 11.51
C GLN A 167 25.45 31.55 12.81
N GLN A 168 25.07 32.82 12.73
CA GLN A 168 24.72 33.62 13.91
C GLN A 168 23.24 33.50 14.32
N TYR A 169 22.32 33.38 13.36
CA TYR A 169 20.88 33.54 13.62
C TYR A 169 20.01 32.35 13.22
N SER A 170 20.52 31.44 12.37
CA SER A 170 19.75 30.28 11.93
C SER A 170 19.63 29.25 13.05
N GLU A 171 18.44 28.69 13.19
CA GLU A 171 18.09 27.61 14.11
C GLU A 171 18.01 26.25 13.39
N ASP A 172 18.45 26.19 12.13
CA ASP A 172 18.57 24.97 11.36
C ASP A 172 19.92 24.26 11.59
N VAL A 173 19.95 22.95 11.35
CA VAL A 173 21.15 22.12 11.48
C VAL A 173 22.27 22.54 10.52
N THR A 174 21.93 23.18 9.39
CA THR A 174 22.92 23.69 8.41
C THR A 174 23.57 25.01 8.84
N SER A 175 23.17 25.60 9.97
CA SER A 175 23.69 26.89 10.46
C SER A 175 25.23 26.91 10.55
N SER A 176 25.85 25.87 11.09
CA SER A 176 27.32 25.75 11.22
C SER A 176 28.04 25.77 9.86
N GLU A 177 27.39 25.26 8.82
CA GLU A 177 27.86 25.23 7.43
C GLU A 177 27.43 26.48 6.63
N GLY A 178 27.03 27.54 7.32
CA GLY A 178 26.58 28.79 6.68
C GLY A 178 25.23 28.65 5.98
N GLY A 179 24.42 27.68 6.39
CA GLY A 179 23.07 27.45 5.86
C GLY A 179 23.03 26.56 4.62
N PHE A 180 24.12 25.88 4.24
CA PHE A 180 24.19 25.16 2.97
C PHE A 180 23.22 23.97 2.91
N LEU A 181 22.30 23.99 1.95
CA LEU A 181 21.38 22.89 1.68
C LEU A 181 21.86 21.95 0.57
N GLY A 182 22.84 22.38 -0.22
CA GLY A 182 23.28 21.66 -1.41
C GLY A 182 22.50 22.00 -2.67
N LYS A 183 22.60 21.10 -3.65
CA LYS A 183 21.92 21.20 -4.95
C LYS A 183 20.54 20.55 -4.86
N ILE A 184 19.50 21.37 -4.88
CA ILE A 184 18.11 20.96 -4.74
C ILE A 184 17.40 21.09 -6.09
N ARG A 185 16.65 20.06 -6.46
CA ARG A 185 15.82 20.07 -7.66
C ARG A 185 14.48 20.77 -7.37
N TYR A 186 14.03 21.62 -8.30
CA TYR A 186 12.69 22.21 -8.24
C TYR A 186 11.60 21.13 -8.15
N GLY A 187 10.59 21.34 -7.32
CA GLY A 187 9.46 20.40 -7.19
C GLY A 187 9.63 19.34 -6.11
N ILE A 188 10.70 19.42 -5.31
CA ILE A 188 11.00 18.48 -4.21
C ILE A 188 10.83 19.13 -2.83
N MET A 189 10.97 20.46 -2.72
CA MET A 189 10.81 21.17 -1.45
C MET A 189 9.33 21.43 -1.15
N ASP A 190 9.05 21.94 0.04
CA ASP A 190 7.71 22.45 0.39
C ASP A 190 7.23 23.47 -0.66
N ASP A 191 5.93 23.45 -0.96
CA ASP A 191 5.33 24.24 -2.04
C ASP A 191 5.62 25.74 -1.91
N GLU A 192 5.68 26.27 -0.68
CA GLU A 192 6.00 27.67 -0.38
C GLU A 192 7.44 28.02 -0.77
N ILE A 193 8.39 27.11 -0.50
CA ILE A 193 9.80 27.27 -0.84
C ILE A 193 10.00 27.15 -2.33
N ASP A 194 9.42 26.12 -2.96
CA ASP A 194 9.52 25.92 -4.40
C ASP A 194 8.98 27.14 -5.16
N LYS A 195 7.79 27.65 -4.81
CA LYS A 195 7.23 28.87 -5.42
C LYS A 195 8.23 30.03 -5.40
N VAL A 196 8.91 30.25 -4.28
CA VAL A 196 9.90 31.32 -4.15
C VAL A 196 11.13 31.02 -5.02
N LEU A 197 11.71 29.82 -4.95
CA LEU A 197 12.86 29.42 -5.77
C LEU A 197 12.60 29.61 -7.27
N SER A 198 11.38 29.32 -7.74
CA SER A 198 11.00 29.46 -9.15
C SER A 198 11.07 30.90 -9.68
N LEU A 199 11.03 31.89 -8.79
CA LEU A 199 11.07 33.32 -9.13
C LEU A 199 12.47 33.92 -8.94
N MET A 200 13.40 33.17 -8.33
CA MET A 200 14.74 33.67 -7.98
C MET A 200 15.72 33.60 -9.15
N LYS A 201 16.74 34.45 -9.07
CA LYS A 201 17.89 34.48 -10.00
C LYS A 201 19.15 33.96 -9.29
N PRO A 202 20.18 33.53 -10.03
CA PRO A 202 21.47 33.25 -9.42
C PRO A 202 22.00 34.47 -8.65
N LYS A 203 22.69 34.21 -7.54
CA LYS A 203 23.27 35.21 -6.63
C LYS A 203 22.24 36.20 -6.09
N SER A 204 21.07 35.70 -5.71
CA SER A 204 20.00 36.53 -5.16
C SER A 204 19.48 36.00 -3.83
N LEU A 205 18.98 36.94 -3.02
CA LEU A 205 18.31 36.70 -1.75
C LEU A 205 16.80 36.64 -1.97
N SER A 206 16.11 35.74 -1.28
CA SER A 206 14.66 35.61 -1.35
C SER A 206 13.94 36.68 -0.52
N SER A 207 12.63 36.81 -0.75
CA SER A 207 11.74 37.33 0.31
C SER A 207 11.67 36.35 1.47
N ILE A 208 11.12 36.79 2.60
CA ILE A 208 10.83 35.91 3.72
C ILE A 208 9.77 34.88 3.29
N VAL A 209 9.97 33.62 3.65
CA VAL A 209 9.08 32.50 3.31
C VAL A 209 8.61 31.82 4.59
N GLU A 210 7.30 31.68 4.78
CA GLU A 210 6.74 30.93 5.91
C GLU A 210 6.40 29.51 5.46
N SER A 211 6.69 28.53 6.31
CA SER A 211 6.38 27.12 6.10
C SER A 211 6.03 26.48 7.45
N TYR A 212 5.65 25.20 7.43
CA TYR A 212 5.46 24.43 8.65
C TYR A 212 6.72 24.35 9.54
N ALA A 213 7.92 24.31 8.95
CA ALA A 213 9.18 24.22 9.69
C ALA A 213 9.59 25.53 10.37
N GLY A 214 8.99 26.66 9.98
CA GLY A 214 9.34 27.98 10.47
C GLY A 214 9.39 29.03 9.37
N ILE A 215 10.07 30.14 9.68
CA ILE A 215 10.28 31.27 8.78
C ILE A 215 11.68 31.16 8.18
N HIS A 216 11.76 31.29 6.86
CA HIS A 216 12.96 31.09 6.06
C HIS A 216 13.39 32.36 5.35
N LEU A 217 14.70 32.48 5.17
CA LEU A 217 15.35 33.36 4.20
C LEU A 217 16.31 32.50 3.38
N LEU A 218 16.25 32.59 2.05
CA LEU A 218 16.97 31.73 1.13
C LEU A 218 17.96 32.54 0.29
N TRP A 219 19.12 31.94 -0.01
CA TRP A 219 20.06 32.44 -1.02
C TRP A 219 20.22 31.39 -2.11
N VAL A 220 20.07 31.81 -3.36
CA VAL A 220 20.36 30.97 -4.53
C VAL A 220 21.71 31.39 -5.08
N GLU A 221 22.71 30.50 -5.00
CA GLU A 221 24.04 30.78 -5.54
C GLU A 221 24.07 30.56 -7.05
N SER A 222 23.60 29.40 -7.49
CA SER A 222 23.62 28.99 -8.89
C SER A 222 22.33 28.25 -9.27
N ILE A 223 22.00 28.28 -10.56
CA ILE A 223 20.88 27.52 -11.15
C ILE A 223 21.44 26.77 -12.34
N GLU A 224 21.39 25.44 -12.27
CA GLU A 224 21.79 24.53 -13.33
C GLU A 224 20.55 23.89 -13.95
N LYS A 225 20.63 23.53 -15.24
CA LYS A 225 19.60 22.73 -15.90
C LYS A 225 20.05 21.27 -15.98
N ALA A 226 19.26 20.39 -15.39
CA ALA A 226 19.40 18.95 -15.57
C ALA A 226 19.15 18.58 -17.03
N ASN A 227 19.91 17.60 -17.53
CA ASN A 227 19.64 17.02 -18.82
C ASN A 227 18.36 16.19 -18.75
N MET A 228 17.49 16.31 -19.76
CA MET A 228 16.26 15.52 -19.89
C MET A 228 16.53 14.00 -19.83
N THR A 229 17.65 13.52 -20.39
CA THR A 229 18.01 12.10 -20.31
C THR A 229 18.22 11.65 -18.86
N ASP A 230 18.85 12.48 -18.03
CA ASP A 230 19.08 12.14 -16.62
C ASP A 230 17.77 12.14 -15.84
N LEU A 231 16.86 13.08 -16.16
CA LEU A 231 15.52 13.15 -15.57
C LEU A 231 14.69 11.90 -15.87
N LEU A 232 14.68 11.47 -17.14
CA LEU A 232 13.90 10.31 -17.58
C LEU A 232 14.41 8.99 -16.99
N ASN A 233 15.71 8.91 -16.67
CA ASN A 233 16.33 7.74 -16.05
C ASN A 233 16.23 7.73 -14.51
N ASP A 234 15.75 8.82 -13.89
CA ASP A 234 15.57 8.91 -12.45
C ASP A 234 14.25 8.24 -12.02
N ARG A 235 14.36 7.00 -11.52
CA ARG A 235 13.21 6.22 -11.05
C ARG A 235 12.49 6.88 -9.87
N LYS A 236 13.21 7.53 -8.97
CA LYS A 236 12.57 8.20 -7.81
C LYS A 236 11.74 9.39 -8.27
N LEU A 237 12.24 10.13 -9.26
CA LEU A 237 11.50 11.22 -9.86
C LEU A 237 10.27 10.71 -10.62
N TYR A 238 10.38 9.62 -11.38
CA TYR A 238 9.23 8.97 -11.99
C TYR A 238 8.16 8.60 -10.95
N ASP A 239 8.55 7.95 -9.84
CA ASP A 239 7.62 7.52 -8.79
C ASP A 239 6.92 8.72 -8.12
N LEU A 240 7.64 9.83 -7.90
CA LEU A 240 7.09 11.09 -7.40
C LEU A 240 6.05 11.69 -8.39
N ILE A 241 6.42 11.83 -9.66
CA ILE A 241 5.53 12.38 -10.70
C ILE A 241 4.28 11.51 -10.83
N TYR A 242 4.46 10.20 -10.89
CA TYR A 242 3.37 9.23 -10.96
C TYR A 242 2.42 9.38 -9.76
N THR A 243 2.96 9.44 -8.54
CA THR A 243 2.17 9.60 -7.30
C THR A 243 1.38 10.90 -7.30
N ASN A 244 2.00 12.01 -7.69
CA ASN A 244 1.32 13.31 -7.79
C ASN A 244 0.21 13.31 -8.84
N LYS A 245 0.44 12.65 -9.99
CA LYS A 245 -0.60 12.49 -11.02
C LYS A 245 -1.76 11.61 -10.55
N VAL A 246 -1.46 10.52 -9.86
CA VAL A 246 -2.49 9.67 -9.25
C VAL A 246 -3.36 10.51 -8.30
N ALA A 247 -2.74 11.27 -7.39
CA ALA A 247 -3.46 12.13 -6.46
C ALA A 247 -4.33 13.17 -7.18
N SER A 248 -3.78 13.85 -8.20
CA SER A 248 -4.53 14.85 -8.98
C SER A 248 -5.76 14.25 -9.67
N ILE A 249 -5.61 13.10 -10.35
CA ILE A 249 -6.71 12.44 -11.06
C ILE A 249 -7.74 11.88 -10.06
N GLU A 250 -7.30 11.40 -8.90
CA GLU A 250 -8.17 10.93 -7.83
C GLU A 250 -9.00 12.07 -7.23
N SER A 251 -8.38 13.23 -6.96
CA SER A 251 -9.12 14.44 -6.55
C SER A 251 -10.15 14.87 -7.60
N GLU A 252 -9.80 14.89 -8.88
CA GLU A 252 -10.76 15.18 -9.95
C GLU A 252 -11.92 14.17 -10.00
N TRP A 253 -11.64 12.90 -9.72
CA TRP A 253 -12.66 11.87 -9.65
C TRP A 253 -13.59 12.10 -8.46
N PHE A 254 -13.05 12.40 -7.28
CA PHE A 254 -13.85 12.69 -6.08
C PHE A 254 -14.70 13.93 -6.24
N GLU A 255 -14.18 15.00 -6.86
CA GLU A 255 -14.95 16.20 -7.20
C GLU A 255 -16.12 15.90 -8.15
N LYS A 256 -15.97 14.94 -9.07
CA LYS A 256 -17.09 14.47 -9.90
C LYS A 256 -18.10 13.66 -9.08
N LEU A 257 -17.65 12.87 -8.10
CA LEU A 257 -18.53 12.10 -7.23
C LEU A 257 -19.34 12.99 -6.27
N LEU A 258 -18.76 14.09 -5.78
CA LEU A 258 -19.47 15.11 -4.99
C LEU A 258 -20.63 15.77 -5.76
N LYS A 259 -20.63 15.68 -7.09
CA LYS A 259 -21.68 16.19 -7.97
C LYS A 259 -22.64 15.09 -8.44
N SER A 260 -22.64 13.93 -7.79
CA SER A 260 -23.50 12.80 -8.17
C SER A 260 -24.98 13.15 -7.97
N PRO A 261 -25.87 12.85 -8.94
CA PRO A 261 -27.30 13.08 -8.79
C PRO A 261 -27.85 12.37 -7.54
N GLY A 262 -28.60 13.11 -6.72
CA GLY A 262 -29.19 12.59 -5.48
C GLY A 262 -28.27 12.58 -4.27
N LEU A 263 -27.04 13.08 -4.39
CA LEU A 263 -26.19 13.37 -3.23
C LEU A 263 -26.56 14.73 -2.66
N VAL A 264 -26.90 14.77 -1.38
CA VAL A 264 -27.19 15.98 -0.61
C VAL A 264 -26.18 16.07 0.52
N ILE A 265 -25.51 17.22 0.64
CA ILE A 265 -24.55 17.52 1.71
C ILE A 265 -25.00 18.81 2.37
N ASP A 266 -25.25 18.75 3.67
CA ASP A 266 -25.65 19.91 4.47
C ASP A 266 -24.47 20.40 5.31
N TYR A 267 -23.80 21.43 4.82
CA TYR A 267 -22.68 22.07 5.52
C TYR A 267 -23.12 22.97 6.67
N GLU A 268 -24.38 23.43 6.70
CA GLU A 268 -24.85 24.38 7.72
C GLU A 268 -25.12 23.66 9.04
N ASN A 269 -25.61 22.42 8.97
CA ASN A 269 -25.92 21.62 10.15
C ASN A 269 -24.73 20.80 10.71
N LEU A 270 -23.51 21.04 10.21
CA LEU A 270 -22.27 20.38 10.67
C LEU A 270 -22.03 20.48 12.19
N ASN A 271 -22.43 21.60 12.81
CA ASN A 271 -22.28 21.86 14.24
C ASN A 271 -23.62 21.86 14.98
N SER A 272 -24.66 21.25 14.41
CA SER A 272 -25.97 21.16 15.06
C SER A 272 -25.87 20.42 16.39
N LYS A 273 -26.72 20.81 17.36
CA LYS A 273 -26.86 20.10 18.64
C LYS A 273 -27.81 18.90 18.56
N GLU A 274 -28.45 18.71 17.40
CA GLU A 274 -29.35 17.61 17.17
C GLU A 274 -28.59 16.42 16.56
N ASP A 275 -28.26 15.45 17.41
CA ASP A 275 -27.49 14.26 17.04
C ASP A 275 -28.10 13.46 15.88
N SER A 276 -29.43 13.44 15.77
CA SER A 276 -30.17 12.75 14.71
C SER A 276 -30.26 13.50 13.38
N ALA A 277 -29.83 14.76 13.33
CA ALA A 277 -29.90 15.55 12.10
C ALA A 277 -29.03 14.90 11.01
N VAL A 278 -29.61 14.73 9.81
CA VAL A 278 -28.95 14.14 8.66
C VAL A 278 -28.15 15.22 7.94
N ILE A 279 -26.85 15.02 7.78
CA ILE A 279 -25.94 15.98 7.15
C ILE A 279 -25.37 15.49 5.81
N VAL A 280 -25.49 14.19 5.53
CA VAL A 280 -25.28 13.64 4.18
C VAL A 280 -26.40 12.66 3.88
N GLU A 281 -26.98 12.75 2.70
CA GLU A 281 -27.96 11.79 2.19
C GLU A 281 -27.60 11.39 0.77
N TYR A 282 -27.60 10.09 0.50
CA TYR A 282 -27.42 9.55 -0.85
C TYR A 282 -28.19 8.24 -0.98
N LYS A 283 -29.26 8.27 -1.80
CA LYS A 283 -30.23 7.18 -1.93
C LYS A 283 -30.81 6.76 -0.56
N ASP A 284 -30.58 5.53 -0.13
CA ASP A 284 -31.03 4.96 1.15
C ASP A 284 -30.02 5.16 2.29
N LYS A 285 -28.83 5.70 1.99
CA LYS A 285 -27.76 5.92 2.97
C LYS A 285 -27.80 7.33 3.53
N LYS A 286 -27.57 7.45 4.84
CA LYS A 286 -27.56 8.71 5.59
C LYS A 286 -26.39 8.75 6.54
N ILE A 287 -25.84 9.94 6.76
CA ILE A 287 -24.87 10.24 7.81
C ILE A 287 -25.47 11.31 8.69
N THR A 288 -25.54 11.05 9.99
CA THR A 288 -26.03 11.99 10.99
C THR A 288 -24.90 12.78 11.63
N VAL A 289 -25.25 13.86 12.34
CA VAL A 289 -24.31 14.62 13.17
C VAL A 289 -23.59 13.72 14.18
N ASN A 290 -24.31 12.75 14.77
CA ASN A 290 -23.72 11.78 15.68
C ASN A 290 -22.67 10.88 14.99
N ASP A 291 -22.98 10.35 13.81
CA ASP A 291 -22.03 9.52 13.04
C ASP A 291 -20.76 10.29 12.69
N PHE A 292 -20.92 11.55 12.29
CA PHE A 292 -19.82 12.44 11.95
C PHE A 292 -18.97 12.80 13.16
N SER A 293 -19.60 13.10 14.29
CA SER A 293 -18.91 13.40 15.56
C SER A 293 -18.13 12.20 16.09
N ALA A 294 -18.70 11.00 16.00
CA ALA A 294 -18.00 9.76 16.32
C ALA A 294 -16.76 9.57 15.42
N ARG A 295 -16.90 9.85 14.12
CA ARG A 295 -15.78 9.76 13.18
C ARG A 295 -14.65 10.76 13.49
N ILE A 296 -14.99 12.00 13.87
CA ILE A 296 -13.99 12.98 14.34
C ILE A 296 -13.29 12.46 15.60
N SER A 297 -14.04 11.90 16.54
CA SER A 297 -13.48 11.35 17.77
C SER A 297 -12.47 10.23 17.50
N ASP A 298 -12.80 9.29 16.60
CA ASP A 298 -11.92 8.18 16.22
C ASP A 298 -10.60 8.66 15.59
N LEU A 299 -10.65 9.72 14.79
CA LEU A 299 -9.48 10.26 14.11
C LEU A 299 -8.53 11.02 15.05
N ARG A 300 -9.04 11.58 16.16
CA ARG A 300 -8.25 12.48 17.02
C ARG A 300 -7.25 11.78 17.95
N GLN A 301 -7.30 10.45 18.11
CA GLN A 301 -6.38 9.63 18.94
C GLN A 301 -5.71 10.38 20.14
N GLY A 302 -6.50 11.05 20.99
CA GLY A 302 -5.98 11.83 22.12
C GLY A 302 -6.33 13.33 22.08
N VAL A 303 -5.41 14.18 22.57
CA VAL A 303 -5.62 15.63 22.86
C VAL A 303 -5.26 16.53 21.66
N PHE A 304 -5.38 16.04 20.43
CA PHE A 304 -5.19 16.89 19.25
C PHE A 304 -6.21 18.05 19.24
N PRO A 305 -5.86 19.25 18.75
CA PRO A 305 -6.81 20.34 18.58
C PRO A 305 -8.05 19.87 17.82
N TYR A 306 -9.19 20.44 18.16
CA TYR A 306 -10.43 20.14 17.45
C TYR A 306 -10.29 20.61 15.99
N PRO A 307 -10.76 19.84 14.99
CA PRO A 307 -10.62 20.21 13.59
C PRO A 307 -11.26 21.55 13.30
N THR A 308 -10.58 22.34 12.47
CA THR A 308 -11.09 23.59 11.89
C THR A 308 -12.32 23.32 11.04
N ASP A 309 -13.13 24.34 10.78
CA ASP A 309 -14.32 24.17 9.93
C ASP A 309 -13.98 23.75 8.50
N SER A 310 -12.79 24.12 7.99
CA SER A 310 -12.31 23.66 6.68
C SER A 310 -11.99 22.15 6.69
N GLU A 311 -11.33 21.67 7.74
CA GLU A 311 -11.02 20.25 7.91
C GLU A 311 -12.30 19.42 8.09
N LYS A 312 -13.28 19.93 8.84
CA LYS A 312 -14.60 19.29 8.97
C LYS A 312 -15.32 19.17 7.63
N LYS A 313 -15.34 20.25 6.84
CA LYS A 313 -15.96 20.24 5.49
C LYS A 313 -15.27 19.22 4.58
N THR A 314 -13.94 19.14 4.64
CA THR A 314 -13.15 18.16 3.89
C THR A 314 -13.53 16.73 4.31
N LEU A 315 -13.56 16.46 5.62
CA LEU A 315 -13.97 15.15 6.13
C LEU A 315 -15.41 14.80 5.73
N LEU A 316 -16.33 15.76 5.75
CA LEU A 316 -17.72 15.55 5.33
C LEU A 316 -17.78 15.18 3.84
N ASN A 317 -17.00 15.86 3.00
CA ASN A 317 -16.88 15.54 1.58
C ASN A 317 -16.34 14.12 1.38
N ASP A 318 -15.29 13.72 2.10
CA ASP A 318 -14.73 12.36 2.00
C ASP A 318 -15.74 11.29 2.37
N LEU A 319 -16.54 11.53 3.43
CA LEU A 319 -17.60 10.64 3.84
C LEU A 319 -18.73 10.57 2.81
N ALA A 320 -19.11 11.70 2.22
CA ALA A 320 -20.10 11.75 1.16
C ALA A 320 -19.64 10.98 -0.09
N VAL A 321 -18.40 11.21 -0.53
CA VAL A 321 -17.76 10.46 -1.62
C VAL A 321 -17.75 8.96 -1.32
N LYS A 322 -17.42 8.58 -0.08
CA LYS A 322 -17.43 7.18 0.35
C LYS A 322 -18.80 6.52 0.16
N LEU A 323 -19.91 7.18 0.52
CA LEU A 323 -21.26 6.64 0.28
C LEU A 323 -21.51 6.36 -1.20
N VAL A 324 -21.11 7.29 -2.07
CA VAL A 324 -21.24 7.16 -3.52
C VAL A 324 -20.37 6.03 -4.07
N ILE A 325 -19.13 5.91 -3.60
CA ILE A 325 -18.21 4.83 -3.98
C ILE A 325 -18.80 3.49 -3.58
N GLU A 326 -19.25 3.34 -2.33
CA GLU A 326 -19.86 2.11 -1.85
C GLU A 326 -21.07 1.70 -2.67
N GLU A 327 -21.91 2.65 -3.05
CA GLU A 327 -23.04 2.36 -3.94
C GLU A 327 -22.59 1.85 -5.32
N LYS A 328 -21.56 2.49 -5.90
CA LYS A 328 -20.99 2.08 -7.19
C LYS A 328 -20.27 0.73 -7.13
N MET A 329 -19.65 0.38 -6.00
CA MET A 329 -18.97 -0.90 -5.81
C MET A 329 -19.92 -2.10 -5.87
N PHE A 330 -21.19 -1.91 -5.48
CA PHE A 330 -22.19 -2.97 -5.43
C PHE A 330 -23.26 -2.88 -6.51
N ASP A 331 -23.02 -2.09 -7.56
CA ASP A 331 -23.79 -2.15 -8.79
C ASP A 331 -23.73 -3.59 -9.35
N THR A 332 -24.90 -4.21 -9.57
CA THR A 332 -25.00 -5.62 -9.97
C THR A 332 -24.25 -5.89 -11.27
N SER A 333 -24.27 -4.94 -12.22
CA SER A 333 -23.56 -5.07 -13.49
C SER A 333 -22.04 -5.10 -13.32
N PHE A 334 -21.53 -4.39 -12.31
CA PHE A 334 -20.11 -4.34 -11.99
C PHE A 334 -19.65 -5.63 -11.32
N LEU A 335 -20.40 -6.11 -10.33
CA LEU A 335 -20.12 -7.37 -9.64
C LEU A 335 -20.26 -8.60 -10.56
N ASP A 336 -21.06 -8.49 -11.63
CA ASP A 336 -21.22 -9.56 -12.59
C ASP A 336 -20.12 -9.63 -13.65
N SER A 337 -19.25 -8.63 -13.72
CA SER A 337 -18.15 -8.60 -14.69
C SER A 337 -17.15 -9.74 -14.48
N THR A 338 -16.59 -10.25 -15.59
CA THR A 338 -15.59 -11.32 -15.57
C THR A 338 -14.37 -10.93 -14.75
N ASP A 339 -13.90 -9.68 -14.88
CA ASP A 339 -12.70 -9.18 -14.18
C ASP A 339 -12.90 -9.12 -12.66
N PHE A 340 -14.07 -8.65 -12.20
CA PHE A 340 -14.42 -8.69 -10.79
C PHE A 340 -14.47 -10.13 -10.26
N LYS A 341 -15.23 -11.00 -10.94
CA LYS A 341 -15.39 -12.41 -10.53
C LYS A 341 -14.04 -13.10 -10.43
N SER A 342 -13.18 -12.97 -11.44
CA SER A 342 -11.85 -13.59 -11.41
C SER A 342 -10.99 -13.07 -10.26
N LYS A 343 -10.87 -11.75 -10.08
CA LYS A 343 -10.01 -11.17 -9.03
C LYS A 343 -10.55 -11.46 -7.63
N PHE A 344 -11.87 -11.45 -7.46
CA PHE A 344 -12.51 -11.79 -6.20
C PHE A 344 -12.29 -13.25 -5.85
N THR A 345 -12.55 -14.19 -6.77
CA THR A 345 -12.35 -15.62 -6.56
C THR A 345 -10.89 -15.91 -6.19
N ILE A 346 -9.91 -15.39 -6.92
CA ILE A 346 -8.48 -15.59 -6.61
C ILE A 346 -8.14 -15.16 -5.18
N LYS A 347 -8.55 -13.93 -4.79
CA LYS A 347 -8.23 -13.42 -3.44
C LYS A 347 -9.00 -14.16 -2.34
N ALA A 348 -10.26 -14.51 -2.58
CA ALA A 348 -11.10 -15.22 -1.62
C ALA A 348 -10.61 -16.67 -1.41
N ASP A 349 -10.33 -17.38 -2.49
CA ASP A 349 -9.81 -18.76 -2.44
C ASP A 349 -8.45 -18.79 -1.77
N TYR A 350 -7.55 -17.86 -2.10
CA TYR A 350 -6.25 -17.74 -1.43
C TYR A 350 -6.41 -17.54 0.09
N PHE A 351 -7.37 -16.72 0.51
CA PHE A 351 -7.65 -16.52 1.94
C PHE A 351 -8.16 -17.80 2.60
N ILE A 352 -9.15 -18.48 2.00
CA ILE A 352 -9.73 -19.73 2.54
C ILE A 352 -8.66 -20.82 2.63
N ILE A 353 -7.85 -20.99 1.58
CA ILE A 353 -6.77 -21.98 1.52
C ILE A 353 -5.78 -21.73 2.66
N ASN A 354 -5.33 -20.49 2.85
CA ASN A 354 -4.39 -20.18 3.92
C ASN A 354 -5.01 -20.40 5.29
N GLU A 355 -6.25 -19.95 5.52
CA GLU A 355 -6.93 -20.17 6.80
C GLU A 355 -7.07 -21.67 7.12
N PHE A 356 -7.44 -22.48 6.12
CA PHE A 356 -7.52 -23.93 6.27
C PHE A 356 -6.16 -24.53 6.63
N VAL A 357 -5.11 -24.15 5.89
CA VAL A 357 -3.75 -24.65 6.13
C VAL A 357 -3.25 -24.27 7.51
N GLU A 358 -3.47 -23.03 7.94
CA GLU A 358 -3.04 -22.55 9.25
C GLU A 358 -3.74 -23.29 10.40
N ARG A 359 -5.02 -23.65 10.24
CA ARG A 359 -5.78 -24.40 11.25
C ARG A 359 -5.47 -25.90 11.29
N ASN A 360 -5.03 -26.48 10.17
CA ASN A 360 -4.86 -27.94 10.03
C ASN A 360 -3.40 -28.39 10.00
N LYS A 361 -2.43 -27.48 9.81
CA LYS A 361 -1.01 -27.82 9.95
C LYS A 361 -0.70 -28.18 11.40
N LYS A 362 0.17 -29.17 11.59
CA LYS A 362 0.62 -29.61 12.92
C LYS A 362 2.05 -29.14 13.15
N LEU A 363 2.21 -28.09 13.94
CA LEU A 363 3.52 -27.59 14.32
C LEU A 363 4.17 -28.54 15.34
N LYS A 364 5.37 -29.02 15.01
CA LYS A 364 6.20 -29.77 15.95
C LYS A 364 6.87 -28.79 16.90
N GLU A 365 6.80 -29.07 18.20
CA GLU A 365 7.46 -28.26 19.22
C GLU A 365 8.98 -28.22 19.01
N ILE A 366 9.60 -27.07 19.21
CA ILE A 366 11.05 -26.92 19.17
C ILE A 366 11.61 -27.35 20.52
N THR A 367 12.34 -28.46 20.49
CA THR A 367 13.01 -28.99 21.68
C THR A 367 14.34 -28.29 21.93
N GLN A 368 14.86 -28.39 23.15
CA GLN A 368 16.22 -27.91 23.44
C GLN A 368 17.28 -28.63 22.60
N GLN A 369 17.02 -29.90 22.24
CA GLN A 369 17.91 -30.67 21.39
C GLN A 369 18.00 -30.07 19.98
N ASP A 370 16.86 -29.67 19.39
CA ASP A 370 16.83 -29.02 18.07
C ASP A 370 17.68 -27.74 18.04
N ILE A 371 17.64 -26.96 19.13
CA ILE A 371 18.41 -25.71 19.27
C ILE A 371 19.91 -26.03 19.34
N ASN A 372 20.28 -27.03 20.14
CA ASN A 372 21.66 -27.45 20.29
C ASN A 372 22.23 -27.99 18.98
N ASP A 373 21.44 -28.77 18.24
CA ASP A 373 21.84 -29.34 16.94
C ASP A 373 21.99 -28.23 15.90
N PHE A 374 21.01 -27.32 15.78
CA PHE A 374 21.12 -26.16 14.89
C PHE A 374 22.35 -25.31 15.20
N TYR A 375 22.60 -25.01 16.48
CA TYR A 375 23.76 -24.23 16.91
C TYR A 375 25.06 -24.92 16.51
N LYS A 376 25.18 -26.23 16.72
CA LYS A 376 26.38 -27.02 16.41
C LYS A 376 26.62 -27.09 14.89
N GLU A 377 25.58 -27.36 14.11
CA GLU A 377 25.66 -27.44 12.65
C GLU A 377 26.04 -26.12 12.01
N ASN A 378 25.63 -24.99 12.62
CA ASN A 378 25.84 -23.65 12.08
C ASN A 378 26.89 -22.83 12.86
N GLN A 379 27.64 -23.45 13.77
CA GLN A 379 28.54 -22.73 14.67
C GLN A 379 29.58 -21.89 13.90
N GLN A 380 30.16 -22.48 12.85
CA GLN A 380 31.20 -21.84 12.06
C GLN A 380 30.65 -20.79 11.07
N SER A 381 29.45 -21.02 10.54
CA SER A 381 28.86 -20.18 9.50
C SER A 381 28.07 -18.99 10.05
N LEU A 382 27.39 -19.15 11.19
CA LEU A 382 26.47 -18.14 11.73
C LEU A 382 26.90 -17.54 13.06
N PHE A 383 27.70 -18.26 13.85
CA PHE A 383 27.97 -17.89 15.25
C PHE A 383 29.45 -17.65 15.56
N SER A 384 30.32 -17.70 14.55
CA SER A 384 31.77 -17.48 14.69
C SER A 384 32.21 -16.23 13.93
N PHE A 385 33.00 -15.38 14.58
CA PHE A 385 33.47 -14.10 14.06
C PHE A 385 34.99 -13.99 14.23
N LYS A 386 35.68 -13.48 13.19
CA LYS A 386 37.10 -13.13 13.32
C LYS A 386 37.24 -11.75 13.95
N LEU A 387 38.01 -11.68 15.03
CA LEU A 387 38.37 -10.43 15.69
C LEU A 387 39.58 -9.80 15.00
N GLU A 388 39.78 -8.49 15.21
CA GLU A 388 40.91 -7.73 14.64
C GLU A 388 42.29 -8.30 15.03
N ASN A 389 42.38 -8.95 16.18
CA ASN A 389 43.59 -9.63 16.66
C ASN A 389 43.81 -11.02 16.04
N GLY A 390 43.01 -11.41 15.05
CA GLY A 390 43.08 -12.70 14.37
C GLY A 390 42.46 -13.88 15.14
N LYS A 391 41.98 -13.69 16.38
CA LYS A 391 41.28 -14.74 17.14
C LYS A 391 39.85 -14.91 16.65
N THR A 392 39.31 -16.10 16.82
CA THR A 392 37.89 -16.38 16.55
C THR A 392 37.10 -16.25 17.84
N PHE A 393 36.05 -15.45 17.83
CA PHE A 393 35.04 -15.38 18.87
C PHE A 393 33.83 -16.21 18.44
N ILE A 394 33.36 -17.08 19.33
CA ILE A 394 32.16 -17.89 19.12
C ILE A 394 31.09 -17.36 20.07
N GLN A 395 29.96 -16.90 19.53
CA GLN A 395 28.85 -16.38 20.32
C GLN A 395 28.23 -17.50 21.18
N PRO A 396 28.07 -17.31 22.51
CA PRO A 396 27.43 -18.28 23.38
C PRO A 396 25.99 -18.61 22.96
N ILE A 397 25.60 -19.89 23.06
CA ILE A 397 24.28 -20.36 22.60
C ILE A 397 23.10 -19.63 23.27
N ASN A 398 23.23 -19.27 24.55
CA ASN A 398 22.21 -18.53 25.31
C ASN A 398 21.97 -17.11 24.78
N GLU A 399 22.96 -16.50 24.12
CA GLU A 399 22.82 -15.18 23.51
C GLU A 399 22.11 -15.24 22.14
N VAL A 400 22.22 -16.38 21.45
CA VAL A 400 21.65 -16.57 20.10
C VAL A 400 20.40 -17.47 20.08
N GLU A 401 19.98 -18.01 21.22
CA GLU A 401 18.87 -18.96 21.32
C GLU A 401 17.58 -18.42 20.68
N LYS A 402 17.24 -17.15 20.92
CA LYS A 402 16.05 -16.52 20.32
C LYS A 402 16.11 -16.50 18.80
N PHE A 403 17.27 -16.20 18.22
CA PHE A 403 17.48 -16.22 16.78
C PHE A 403 17.34 -17.65 16.23
N ILE A 404 17.94 -18.63 16.91
CA ILE A 404 17.84 -20.04 16.53
C ILE A 404 16.37 -20.50 16.55
N ARG A 405 15.64 -20.19 17.62
CA ARG A 405 14.20 -20.49 17.73
C ARG A 405 13.40 -19.88 16.56
N GLN A 406 13.63 -18.62 16.23
CA GLN A 406 12.97 -17.98 15.07
C GLN A 406 13.30 -18.69 13.74
N LYS A 407 14.55 -19.13 13.54
CA LYS A 407 14.93 -19.88 12.33
C LYS A 407 14.27 -21.25 12.30
N LEU A 408 14.29 -21.97 13.40
CA LEU A 408 13.66 -23.27 13.54
C LEU A 408 12.13 -23.17 13.38
N ASP A 409 11.48 -22.14 13.93
CA ASP A 409 10.03 -21.90 13.78
C ASP A 409 9.66 -21.79 12.30
N SER A 410 10.43 -21.02 11.53
CA SER A 410 10.21 -20.89 10.08
C SER A 410 10.38 -22.22 9.33
N VAL A 411 11.33 -23.06 9.75
CA VAL A 411 11.53 -24.39 9.16
C VAL A 411 10.38 -25.32 9.54
N ARG A 412 9.98 -25.35 10.82
CA ARG A 412 8.85 -26.16 11.32
C ARG A 412 7.53 -25.78 10.67
N ASP A 413 7.31 -24.49 10.43
CA ASP A 413 6.15 -24.01 9.68
C ASP A 413 6.11 -24.62 8.27
N LYS A 414 7.20 -24.49 7.53
CA LYS A 414 7.33 -25.04 6.17
C LYS A 414 7.14 -26.55 6.14
N ASP A 415 7.76 -27.27 7.06
CA ASP A 415 7.65 -28.73 7.17
C ASP A 415 6.21 -29.15 7.48
N SER A 416 5.52 -28.45 8.39
CA SER A 416 4.14 -28.76 8.76
C SER A 416 3.16 -28.54 7.61
N ARG A 417 3.35 -27.48 6.80
CA ARG A 417 2.59 -27.25 5.57
C ARG A 417 2.83 -28.37 4.57
N TYR A 418 4.09 -28.76 4.39
CA TYR A 418 4.45 -29.84 3.47
C TYR A 418 3.88 -31.20 3.90
N GLU A 419 3.90 -31.52 5.20
CA GLU A 419 3.26 -32.72 5.75
C GLU A 419 1.74 -32.71 5.50
N LEU A 420 1.06 -31.58 5.78
CA LEU A 420 -0.36 -31.43 5.48
C LEU A 420 -0.66 -31.67 4.00
N TYR A 421 0.09 -31.03 3.10
CA TYR A 421 -0.09 -31.17 1.66
C TYR A 421 0.15 -32.61 1.18
N ARG A 422 1.16 -33.29 1.73
CA ARG A 422 1.42 -34.70 1.41
C ARG A 422 0.25 -35.57 1.82
N ASN A 423 -0.28 -35.38 3.03
CA ASN A 423 -1.40 -36.16 3.54
C ASN A 423 -2.65 -35.93 2.69
N LEU A 424 -2.98 -34.67 2.38
CA LEU A 424 -4.12 -34.36 1.51
C LEU A 424 -4.01 -35.04 0.14
N VAL A 425 -2.83 -35.00 -0.50
CA VAL A 425 -2.63 -35.68 -1.80
C VAL A 425 -2.85 -37.19 -1.68
N ALA A 426 -2.35 -37.81 -0.60
CA ALA A 426 -2.50 -39.24 -0.38
C ALA A 426 -3.96 -39.63 -0.07
N ASP A 427 -4.60 -38.92 0.86
CA ASP A 427 -5.97 -39.17 1.32
C ASP A 427 -6.99 -39.02 0.18
N TYR A 428 -6.76 -38.03 -0.68
CA TYR A 428 -7.59 -37.76 -1.86
C TYR A 428 -7.17 -38.55 -3.10
N GLN A 429 -6.12 -39.36 -3.03
CA GLN A 429 -5.62 -40.15 -4.16
C GLN A 429 -5.41 -39.31 -5.43
N LEU A 430 -4.79 -38.13 -5.28
CA LEU A 430 -4.57 -37.22 -6.40
C LEU A 430 -3.68 -37.88 -7.47
N THR A 431 -4.20 -37.97 -8.68
CA THR A 431 -3.47 -38.41 -9.88
C THR A 431 -3.42 -37.30 -10.93
N ILE A 432 -2.34 -37.27 -11.72
CA ILE A 432 -2.14 -36.29 -12.80
C ILE A 432 -1.82 -37.07 -14.06
N SER A 433 -2.55 -36.78 -15.14
CA SER A 433 -2.40 -37.44 -16.43
C SER A 433 -1.16 -36.95 -17.18
N ASP A 434 -0.31 -37.86 -17.63
CA ASP A 434 0.84 -37.54 -18.46
C ASP A 434 0.43 -36.88 -19.78
N ASP A 435 -0.62 -37.40 -20.42
CA ASP A 435 -1.21 -36.82 -21.62
C ASP A 435 -1.80 -35.44 -21.33
N GLY A 436 -2.42 -35.26 -20.16
CA GLY A 436 -2.95 -33.98 -19.71
C GLY A 436 -1.88 -32.91 -19.57
N ILE A 437 -0.72 -33.24 -18.98
CA ILE A 437 0.41 -32.32 -18.86
C ILE A 437 0.92 -31.94 -20.26
N ASN A 438 1.08 -32.92 -21.15
CA ASN A 438 1.55 -32.66 -22.52
C ASN A 438 0.57 -31.78 -23.30
N LEU A 439 -0.73 -32.00 -23.12
CA LEU A 439 -1.79 -31.22 -23.74
C LEU A 439 -1.81 -29.78 -23.20
N PHE A 440 -1.63 -29.59 -21.89
CA PHE A 440 -1.50 -28.26 -21.28
C PHE A 440 -0.26 -27.53 -21.80
N MET A 441 0.90 -28.20 -21.84
CA MET A 441 2.14 -27.61 -22.38
C MET A 441 2.00 -27.15 -23.83
N LYS A 442 1.21 -27.86 -24.64
CA LYS A 442 0.98 -27.50 -26.05
C LYS A 442 0.02 -26.32 -26.23
N LYS A 443 -0.88 -26.07 -25.27
CA LYS A 443 -1.98 -25.11 -25.41
C LYS A 443 -1.83 -23.83 -24.58
N LYS A 444 -1.03 -23.85 -23.52
CA LYS A 444 -0.70 -22.65 -22.73
C LYS A 444 0.08 -21.65 -23.58
#